data_AF-G5BR50-F1
#
_entry.id   AF-G5BR50-F1
#
_cell.length_a   1.000
_cell.length_b   1.000
_cell.length_c   1.000
_cell.angle_alpha   90.00
_cell.angle_beta   90.00
_cell.angle_gamma   90.00
#
_symmetry.space_group_name_H-M   'P 1'
#
loop_
_entity.id
_entity.type
_entity.pdbx_description
1 polymer ?
#
loop_
_entity_poly.entity_id
_entity_poly.type
_entity_poly.pdbx_seq_one_letter_code
_entity_poly.pdbx_strand_id
1 'polypeptide(L)'
;MEDPRDKALQDYHKKLLEHKEINGHLKELREQLKELTKQYEKSENDLKALQSVGQIVGEVLKQLNEEKLIVKPTNGPRYVVGCHQQLDKSKLKAGTRVALDMTTLTIMRYLQRKVNPLVYNMSHEDPGKISCSEIGGLSEQIWELREVTELPLTNPELFQRVGIVPPKGCLLYGPPGTGKTLLA
;
A
#
# COMPACT_ATOMS: atom_id res chain seq x y z
N MET A 1 -34.55 -39.28 60.63
CA MET A 1 -34.83 -37.89 60.23
C MET A 1 -33.48 -37.31 59.84
N GLU A 2 -33.29 -36.90 58.59
CA GLU A 2 -32.01 -36.34 58.13
C GLU A 2 -31.63 -35.10 58.95
N ASP A 3 -30.34 -34.96 59.26
CA ASP A 3 -29.82 -33.83 60.02
C ASP A 3 -30.14 -32.51 59.28
N PRO A 4 -30.61 -31.48 59.99
CA PRO A 4 -30.98 -30.19 59.38
C PRO A 4 -29.81 -29.52 58.65
N ARG A 5 -28.57 -29.88 59.02
CA ARG A 5 -27.34 -29.47 58.33
C ARG A 5 -27.25 -30.04 56.92
N ASP A 6 -27.64 -31.30 56.71
CA ASP A 6 -27.56 -31.96 55.40
C ASP A 6 -28.61 -31.42 54.44
N LYS A 7 -29.82 -31.12 54.92
CA LYS A 7 -30.85 -30.43 54.12
C LYS A 7 -30.41 -29.03 53.69
N ALA A 8 -29.85 -28.24 54.61
CA ALA A 8 -29.36 -26.89 54.27
C ALA A 8 -28.20 -26.94 53.25
N LEU A 9 -27.32 -27.94 53.33
CA LEU A 9 -26.25 -28.16 52.36
C LEU A 9 -26.79 -28.59 51.00
N GLN A 10 -27.81 -29.45 50.95
CA GLN A 10 -28.46 -29.85 49.69
C GLN A 10 -29.14 -28.66 49.00
N ASP A 11 -29.82 -27.79 49.75
CA ASP A 11 -30.44 -26.58 49.18
C ASP A 11 -29.41 -25.57 48.68
N TYR A 12 -28.29 -25.39 49.39
CA TYR A 12 -27.17 -24.60 48.90
C TYR A 12 -26.54 -25.19 47.63
N HIS A 13 -26.41 -26.52 47.58
CA HIS A 13 -25.89 -27.21 46.40
C HIS A 13 -26.79 -27.02 45.17
N LYS A 14 -28.12 -27.10 45.34
CA LYS A 14 -29.09 -26.80 44.27
C LYS A 14 -28.95 -25.38 43.74
N LYS A 15 -28.85 -24.37 44.62
CA LYS A 15 -28.62 -22.98 44.21
C LYS A 15 -27.29 -22.79 43.48
N LEU A 16 -26.23 -23.51 43.88
CA LEU A 16 -24.95 -23.48 43.18
C LEU A 16 -25.03 -24.12 41.78
N LEU A 17 -25.85 -25.17 41.61
CA LEU A 17 -26.11 -25.78 40.30
C LEU A 17 -26.88 -24.82 39.39
N GLU A 18 -27.96 -24.20 39.87
CA GLU A 18 -28.71 -23.18 39.13
C GLU A 18 -27.80 -22.01 38.71
N HIS A 19 -26.94 -21.53 39.61
CA HIS A 19 -25.97 -20.48 39.28
C HIS A 19 -24.96 -20.93 38.22
N LYS A 20 -24.55 -22.21 38.21
CA LYS A 20 -23.66 -22.75 37.17
C LYS A 20 -24.36 -22.83 35.81
N GLU A 21 -25.62 -23.26 35.77
CA GLU A 21 -26.42 -23.35 34.54
C GLU A 21 -26.64 -21.95 33.92
N ILE A 22 -27.05 -20.97 34.74
CA ILE A 22 -27.25 -19.58 34.29
C ILE A 22 -25.94 -18.99 33.77
N ASN A 23 -24.81 -19.25 34.44
CA ASN A 23 -23.51 -18.79 33.95
C ASN A 23 -23.07 -19.47 32.65
N GLY A 24 -23.45 -20.73 32.43
CA GLY A 24 -23.26 -21.42 31.15
C GLY A 24 -23.99 -20.70 30.03
N HIS A 25 -25.29 -20.50 30.19
CA HIS A 25 -26.11 -19.77 29.21
C HIS A 25 -25.64 -18.33 28.99
N LEU A 26 -25.23 -17.61 30.05
CA LEU A 26 -24.67 -16.26 29.91
C LEU A 26 -23.37 -16.24 29.10
N LYS A 27 -22.52 -17.27 29.20
CA LYS A 27 -21.30 -17.37 28.39
C LYS A 27 -21.63 -17.62 26.93
N GLU A 28 -22.51 -18.57 26.64
CA GLU A 28 -22.97 -18.88 25.27
C GLU A 28 -23.61 -17.66 24.60
N LEU A 29 -24.52 -16.98 25.30
CA LEU A 29 -25.17 -15.75 24.81
C LEU A 29 -24.16 -14.62 24.59
N ARG A 30 -23.14 -14.47 25.45
CA ARG A 30 -22.07 -13.49 25.26
C ARG A 30 -21.21 -13.79 24.05
N GLU A 31 -20.96 -15.07 23.76
CA GLU A 31 -20.19 -15.50 22.59
C GLU A 31 -20.98 -15.23 21.31
N GLN A 32 -22.26 -15.62 21.28
CA GLN A 32 -23.17 -15.29 20.18
C GLN A 32 -23.30 -13.78 19.96
N LEU A 33 -23.40 -12.98 21.03
CA LEU A 33 -23.43 -11.53 20.92
C LEU A 33 -22.15 -10.97 20.31
N LYS A 34 -20.96 -11.49 20.68
CA LYS A 34 -19.69 -11.05 20.07
C LYS A 34 -19.61 -11.38 18.58
N GLU A 35 -20.08 -12.57 18.20
CA GLU A 35 -20.14 -12.94 16.78
C GLU A 35 -21.11 -12.04 16.02
N LEU A 36 -22.29 -11.79 16.60
CA LEU A 36 -23.30 -10.93 16.00
C LEU A 36 -22.85 -9.47 15.90
N THR A 37 -22.18 -8.93 16.92
CA THR A 37 -21.63 -7.57 16.87
C THR A 37 -20.55 -7.45 15.82
N LYS A 38 -19.69 -8.47 15.66
CA LYS A 38 -18.66 -8.49 14.61
C LYS A 38 -19.29 -8.51 13.21
N GLN A 39 -20.37 -9.26 13.02
CA GLN A 39 -21.11 -9.27 11.76
C GLN A 39 -21.82 -7.94 11.51
N TYR A 40 -22.41 -7.35 12.56
CA TYR A 40 -23.07 -6.05 12.51
C TYR A 40 -22.08 -4.92 12.17
N GLU A 41 -20.90 -4.88 12.81
CA GLU A 41 -19.87 -3.90 12.49
C GLU A 41 -19.37 -4.05 11.05
N LYS A 42 -19.24 -5.29 10.57
CA LYS A 42 -18.87 -5.56 9.18
C LYS A 42 -19.93 -5.01 8.21
N SER A 43 -21.21 -5.30 8.44
CA SER A 43 -22.29 -4.81 7.58
C SER A 43 -22.46 -3.29 7.68
N GLU A 44 -22.25 -2.69 8.84
CA GLU A 44 -22.26 -1.23 9.01
C GLU A 44 -21.11 -0.57 8.24
N ASN A 45 -19.92 -1.17 8.24
CA ASN A 45 -18.79 -0.69 7.45
C ASN A 45 -19.04 -0.81 5.94
N ASP A 46 -19.67 -1.91 5.50
CA ASP A 46 -20.06 -2.10 4.10
C ASP A 46 -21.09 -1.04 3.68
N LEU A 47 -22.07 -0.71 4.53
CA LEU A 47 -23.03 0.37 4.29
C LEU A 47 -22.36 1.75 4.20
N LYS A 48 -21.39 2.05 5.08
CA LYS A 48 -20.60 3.28 5.02
C LYS A 48 -19.78 3.37 3.73
N ALA A 49 -19.22 2.25 3.28
CA ALA A 49 -18.47 2.20 2.01
C ALA A 49 -19.37 2.49 0.80
N LEU A 50 -20.62 2.02 0.80
CA LEU A 50 -21.59 2.27 -0.27
C LEU A 50 -22.01 3.74 -0.40
N GLN A 51 -21.95 4.51 0.68
CA GLN A 51 -22.25 5.95 0.64
C GLN A 51 -21.12 6.77 0.02
N SER A 52 -19.91 6.20 -0.12
CA SER A 52 -18.79 6.93 -0.68
C SER A 52 -18.97 7.16 -2.19
N VAL A 53 -18.87 8.42 -2.60
CA VAL A 53 -18.97 8.78 -4.03
C VAL A 53 -17.58 8.75 -4.64
N GLY A 54 -17.47 8.18 -5.84
CA GLY A 54 -16.23 8.16 -6.60
C GLY A 54 -15.77 9.56 -7.01
N GLN A 55 -14.44 9.76 -7.03
CA GLN A 55 -13.81 10.98 -7.51
C GLN A 55 -13.23 10.77 -8.91
N ILE A 56 -13.31 11.80 -9.77
CA ILE A 56 -12.72 11.76 -11.11
C ILE A 56 -11.23 12.06 -10.99
N VAL A 57 -10.39 11.25 -11.63
CA VAL A 57 -8.94 11.50 -11.64
C VAL A 57 -8.56 12.34 -12.86
N GLY A 58 -7.80 13.40 -12.62
CA GLY A 58 -7.27 14.28 -13.65
C GLY A 58 -5.87 14.79 -13.37
N GLU A 59 -5.36 15.61 -14.27
CA GLU A 59 -4.05 16.25 -14.19
C GLU A 59 -4.19 17.76 -14.28
N VAL A 60 -3.49 18.48 -13.40
CA VAL A 60 -3.42 19.94 -13.45
C VAL A 60 -2.53 20.32 -14.63
N LEU A 61 -3.09 21.06 -15.59
CA LEU A 61 -2.33 21.58 -16.73
C LEU A 61 -1.61 22.87 -16.35
N LYS A 62 -2.38 23.85 -15.84
CA LYS A 62 -1.87 25.18 -15.53
C LYS A 62 -2.72 25.83 -14.45
N GLN A 63 -2.08 26.54 -13.54
CA GLN A 63 -2.76 27.43 -12.61
C GLN A 63 -3.07 28.75 -13.32
N LEU A 64 -4.35 29.17 -13.29
CA LEU A 64 -4.75 30.45 -13.87
C LEU A 64 -4.64 31.54 -12.79
N ASN A 65 -5.35 31.35 -11.68
CA ASN A 65 -5.38 32.25 -10.52
C ASN A 65 -5.18 31.45 -9.22
N GLU A 66 -5.22 32.11 -8.08
CA GLU A 66 -5.11 31.46 -6.76
C GLU A 66 -6.24 30.47 -6.46
N GLU A 67 -7.42 30.65 -7.06
CA GLU A 67 -8.59 29.80 -6.81
C GLU A 67 -8.96 28.91 -8.02
N LYS A 68 -8.52 29.28 -9.22
CA LYS A 68 -8.93 28.66 -10.48
C LYS A 68 -7.74 27.98 -11.15
N LEU A 69 -7.89 26.67 -11.38
CA LEU A 69 -6.89 25.83 -12.04
C LEU A 69 -7.50 25.18 -13.29
N ILE A 70 -6.68 24.93 -14.30
CA ILE A 70 -7.08 24.15 -15.47
C ILE A 70 -6.73 22.70 -15.22
N VAL A 71 -7.72 21.83 -15.23
CA VAL A 71 -7.54 20.39 -15.06
C VAL A 71 -8.04 19.66 -16.30
N LYS A 72 -7.30 18.63 -16.70
CA LYS A 72 -7.70 17.67 -17.71
C LYS A 72 -8.04 16.34 -17.01
N PRO A 73 -9.31 15.90 -17.00
CA PRO A 73 -9.66 14.56 -16.53
C PRO A 73 -9.02 13.50 -17.44
N THR A 74 -8.90 12.27 -16.93
CA THR A 74 -8.26 11.15 -17.66
C THR A 74 -8.84 10.98 -19.07
N ASN A 75 -10.17 11.04 -19.17
CA ASN A 75 -10.90 11.12 -20.42
C ASN A 75 -11.86 12.32 -20.34
N GLY A 76 -11.65 13.33 -21.17
CA GLY A 76 -12.58 14.45 -21.27
C GLY A 76 -11.93 15.77 -21.71
N PRO A 77 -12.77 16.81 -21.88
CA PRO A 77 -12.31 18.15 -22.22
C PRO A 77 -11.63 18.80 -21.01
N ARG A 78 -10.99 19.94 -21.26
CA ARG A 78 -10.31 20.71 -20.21
C ARG A 78 -11.33 21.57 -19.46
N TYR A 79 -11.28 21.53 -18.14
CA TYR A 79 -12.17 22.32 -17.28
C TYR A 79 -11.37 23.34 -16.48
N VAL A 80 -11.98 24.51 -16.26
CA VAL A 80 -11.51 25.47 -15.26
C VAL A 80 -12.23 25.13 -13.97
N VAL A 81 -11.47 24.71 -12.97
CA VAL A 81 -11.99 24.14 -11.73
C VAL A 81 -11.50 24.93 -10.53
N GLY A 82 -12.35 24.98 -9.50
CA GLY A 82 -12.00 25.52 -8.19
C GLY A 82 -11.16 24.55 -7.37
N CYS A 83 -10.37 25.06 -6.43
CA CYS A 83 -9.70 24.26 -5.41
C CYS A 83 -10.41 24.35 -4.06
N HIS A 84 -10.45 23.24 -3.32
CA HIS A 84 -10.87 23.25 -1.92
C HIS A 84 -9.90 24.11 -1.08
N GLN A 85 -10.42 24.97 -0.20
CA GLN A 85 -9.61 25.98 0.51
C GLN A 85 -8.56 25.37 1.47
N GLN A 86 -8.83 24.18 2.01
CA GLN A 86 -7.91 23.48 2.92
C GLN A 86 -6.72 22.80 2.22
N LEU A 87 -6.64 22.85 0.89
CA LEU A 87 -5.55 22.22 0.14
C LEU A 87 -4.33 23.13 0.00
N ASP A 88 -3.15 22.54 0.19
CA ASP A 88 -1.86 23.19 -0.06
C ASP A 88 -1.67 23.51 -1.56
N LYS A 89 -1.85 24.79 -1.91
CA LYS A 89 -1.70 25.27 -3.30
C LYS A 89 -0.28 25.09 -3.86
N SER A 90 0.74 25.03 -3.01
CA SER A 90 2.15 24.85 -3.41
C SER A 90 2.45 23.51 -4.09
N LYS A 91 1.66 22.47 -3.78
CA LYS A 91 1.80 21.12 -4.34
C LYS A 91 1.08 20.96 -5.67
N LEU A 92 0.16 21.87 -5.98
CA LEU A 92 -0.63 21.89 -7.21
C LEU A 92 0.16 22.55 -8.36
N LYS A 93 1.23 21.87 -8.78
CA LYS A 93 2.03 22.26 -9.95
C LYS A 93 1.46 21.66 -11.23
N ALA A 94 1.86 22.20 -12.37
CA ALA A 94 1.56 21.62 -13.67
C ALA A 94 2.10 20.18 -13.74
N GLY A 95 1.26 19.25 -14.18
CA GLY A 95 1.54 17.82 -14.22
C GLY A 95 1.29 17.06 -12.91
N THR A 96 0.81 17.72 -11.85
CA THR A 96 0.37 17.02 -10.64
C THR A 96 -0.99 16.35 -10.89
N ARG A 97 -1.12 15.11 -10.45
CA ARG A 97 -2.37 14.36 -10.52
C ARG A 97 -3.29 14.79 -9.39
N VAL A 98 -4.58 14.99 -9.67
CA VAL A 98 -5.57 15.46 -8.71
C VAL A 98 -6.85 14.65 -8.80
N ALA A 99 -7.58 14.58 -7.70
CA ALA A 99 -8.92 14.02 -7.65
C ALA A 99 -9.93 15.18 -7.62
N LEU A 100 -10.86 15.12 -8.57
CA LEU A 100 -11.96 16.05 -8.73
C LEU A 100 -13.22 15.41 -8.17
N ASP A 101 -14.08 16.22 -7.57
CA ASP A 101 -15.44 15.83 -7.27
C ASP A 101 -16.22 15.54 -8.57
N MET A 102 -17.06 14.51 -8.56
CA MET A 102 -17.84 14.08 -9.73
C MET A 102 -18.90 15.12 -10.12
N THR A 103 -19.50 15.80 -9.14
CA THR A 103 -20.64 16.70 -9.38
C THR A 103 -20.21 18.15 -9.65
N THR A 104 -19.29 18.67 -8.83
CA THR A 104 -18.87 20.08 -8.89
C THR A 104 -17.58 20.29 -9.67
N LEU A 105 -16.90 19.21 -10.07
CA LEU A 105 -15.56 19.26 -10.66
C LEU A 105 -14.56 20.07 -9.83
N THR A 106 -14.69 20.10 -8.50
CA THR A 106 -13.75 20.81 -7.61
C THR A 106 -12.58 19.91 -7.24
N ILE A 107 -11.37 20.47 -7.12
CA ILE A 107 -10.20 19.72 -6.66
C ILE A 107 -10.36 19.42 -5.16
N MET A 108 -10.58 18.14 -4.84
CA MET A 108 -10.74 17.68 -3.45
C MET A 108 -9.40 17.33 -2.82
N ARG A 109 -8.53 16.64 -3.56
CA ARG A 109 -7.19 16.25 -3.08
C ARG A 109 -6.18 16.10 -4.22
N TYR A 110 -4.90 16.31 -3.91
CA TYR A 110 -3.83 15.92 -4.82
C TYR A 110 -3.52 14.42 -4.66
N LEU A 111 -3.06 13.80 -5.74
CA LEU A 111 -2.71 12.40 -5.82
C LEU A 111 -1.23 12.25 -6.19
N GLN A 112 -0.61 11.19 -5.71
CA GLN A 112 0.73 10.83 -6.15
C GLN A 112 0.73 10.39 -7.61
N ARG A 113 1.90 10.46 -8.26
CA ARG A 113 2.06 10.00 -9.64
C ARG A 113 1.77 8.51 -9.72
N LYS A 114 1.00 8.11 -10.74
CA LYS A 114 0.68 6.71 -11.00
C LYS A 114 1.89 6.05 -11.67
N VAL A 115 2.36 4.95 -11.12
CA VAL A 115 3.17 3.99 -11.87
C VAL A 115 2.25 2.99 -12.55
N ASN A 116 2.57 2.59 -13.78
CA ASN A 116 1.79 1.57 -14.47
C ASN A 116 1.96 0.22 -13.75
N PRO A 117 0.90 -0.61 -13.68
CA PRO A 117 1.00 -1.92 -13.03
C PRO A 117 2.03 -2.82 -13.70
N LEU A 118 2.26 -2.68 -15.01
CA LEU A 118 3.34 -3.39 -15.71
C LEU A 118 4.73 -3.02 -15.17
N VAL A 119 4.97 -1.74 -14.86
CA VAL A 119 6.23 -1.28 -14.26
C VAL A 119 6.35 -1.77 -12.82
N TYR A 120 5.24 -1.78 -12.09
CA TYR A 120 5.20 -2.32 -10.73
C TYR A 120 5.55 -3.81 -10.71
N ASN A 121 5.01 -4.60 -11.64
CA ASN A 121 5.35 -6.02 -11.75
C ASN A 121 6.82 -6.21 -12.09
N MET A 122 7.36 -5.45 -13.05
CA MET A 122 8.79 -5.52 -13.40
C MET A 122 9.72 -5.18 -12.24
N SER A 123 9.32 -4.32 -11.29
CA SER A 123 10.16 -3.96 -10.14
C SER A 123 10.01 -4.89 -8.93
N HIS A 124 8.93 -5.67 -8.84
CA HIS A 124 8.65 -6.56 -7.71
C HIS A 124 8.76 -8.04 -8.08
N GLU A 125 8.99 -8.36 -9.34
CA GLU A 125 9.35 -9.70 -9.76
C GLU A 125 10.78 -9.99 -9.28
N ASP A 126 10.89 -10.78 -8.22
CA ASP A 126 12.14 -11.34 -7.72
C ASP A 126 12.27 -12.80 -8.23
N PRO A 127 12.91 -13.06 -9.39
CA PRO A 127 13.02 -14.41 -9.96
C PRO A 127 13.97 -15.34 -9.20
N GLY A 128 14.67 -14.85 -8.16
CA GLY A 128 15.52 -15.65 -7.29
C GLY A 128 16.76 -14.90 -6.81
N LYS A 129 17.24 -15.21 -5.60
CA LYS A 129 18.48 -14.67 -5.05
C LYS A 129 19.62 -15.63 -5.33
N ILE A 130 20.26 -15.47 -6.49
CA ILE A 130 21.46 -16.21 -6.86
C ILE A 130 22.66 -15.39 -6.39
N SER A 131 23.61 -16.01 -5.71
CA SER A 131 24.83 -15.31 -5.29
C SER A 131 25.87 -15.28 -6.42
N CYS A 132 26.64 -14.21 -6.56
CA CYS A 132 27.72 -14.16 -7.56
C CYS A 132 28.78 -15.26 -7.37
N SER A 133 28.82 -15.92 -6.20
CA SER A 133 29.67 -17.07 -5.91
C SER A 133 29.25 -18.34 -6.64
N GLU A 134 27.99 -18.44 -7.08
CA GLU A 134 27.48 -19.59 -7.84
C GLU A 134 27.89 -19.54 -9.33
N ILE A 135 28.43 -18.41 -9.80
CA ILE A 135 28.82 -18.19 -11.19
C ILE A 135 30.32 -18.49 -11.34
N GLY A 136 30.64 -19.56 -12.08
CA GLY A 136 32.02 -19.97 -12.36
C GLY A 136 32.58 -19.37 -13.65
N GLY A 137 33.89 -19.09 -13.67
CA GLY A 137 34.64 -18.76 -14.89
C GLY A 137 34.45 -17.35 -15.48
N LEU A 138 33.69 -16.48 -14.80
CA LEU A 138 33.35 -15.11 -15.25
C LEU A 138 33.79 -14.01 -14.26
N SER A 139 34.86 -14.25 -13.49
CA SER A 139 35.28 -13.36 -12.40
C SER A 139 35.68 -11.96 -12.85
N GLU A 140 36.31 -11.84 -14.02
CA GLU A 140 36.72 -10.55 -14.60
C GLU A 140 35.49 -9.72 -15.00
N GLN A 141 34.52 -10.35 -15.68
CA GLN A 141 33.29 -9.70 -16.13
C GLN A 141 32.40 -9.28 -14.95
N ILE A 142 32.36 -10.08 -13.87
CA ILE A 142 31.65 -9.71 -12.63
C ILE A 142 32.30 -8.47 -12.00
N TRP A 143 33.63 -8.38 -12.01
CA TRP A 143 34.36 -7.25 -11.46
C TRP A 143 34.08 -5.96 -12.24
N GLU A 144 34.16 -6.00 -13.57
CA GLU A 144 33.83 -4.87 -14.44
C GLU A 144 32.37 -4.40 -14.26
N LEU A 145 31.42 -5.35 -14.14
CA LEU A 145 30.01 -5.02 -13.95
C LEU A 145 29.79 -4.30 -12.62
N ARG A 146 30.41 -4.77 -11.53
CA ARG A 146 30.33 -4.11 -10.20
C ARG A 146 30.99 -2.73 -10.21
N GLU A 147 32.08 -2.55 -10.94
CA GLU A 147 32.72 -1.25 -11.08
C GLU A 147 31.80 -0.23 -11.76
N VAL A 148 30.96 -0.67 -12.71
CA VAL A 148 30.01 0.22 -13.39
C VAL A 148 28.72 0.42 -12.60
N THR A 149 28.23 -0.57 -11.86
CA THR A 149 26.93 -0.47 -11.16
C THR A 149 27.07 -0.06 -9.70
N GLU A 150 27.92 -0.73 -8.92
CA GLU A 150 28.03 -0.56 -7.48
C GLU A 150 28.91 0.64 -7.11
N LEU A 151 30.05 0.81 -7.78
CA LEU A 151 31.02 1.87 -7.46
C LEU A 151 30.46 3.29 -7.57
N PRO A 152 29.72 3.68 -8.65
CA PRO A 152 29.16 5.03 -8.71
C PRO A 152 28.00 5.24 -7.74
N LEU A 153 27.32 4.18 -7.31
CA LEU A 153 26.24 4.26 -6.33
C LEU A 153 26.77 4.38 -4.89
N THR A 154 27.85 3.68 -4.58
CA THR A 154 28.45 3.68 -3.23
C THR A 154 29.40 4.86 -3.01
N ASN A 155 30.25 5.20 -3.99
CA ASN A 155 31.31 6.21 -3.84
C ASN A 155 31.34 7.22 -5.01
N PRO A 156 30.33 8.09 -5.16
CA PRO A 156 30.27 9.06 -6.25
C PRO A 156 31.38 10.13 -6.18
N GLU A 157 31.97 10.36 -5.00
CA GLU A 157 33.05 11.35 -4.81
C GLU A 157 34.30 11.04 -5.63
N LEU A 158 34.62 9.76 -5.84
CA LEU A 158 35.81 9.36 -6.61
C LEU A 158 35.73 9.88 -8.05
N PHE A 159 34.55 9.78 -8.67
CA PHE A 159 34.29 10.31 -10.01
C PHE A 159 34.37 11.84 -10.06
N GLN A 160 33.87 12.52 -9.02
CA GLN A 160 33.93 13.97 -8.92
C GLN A 160 35.36 14.49 -8.75
N ARG A 161 36.21 13.81 -7.97
CA ARG A 161 37.62 14.18 -7.77
C ARG A 161 38.45 14.02 -9.05
N VAL A 162 38.17 12.96 -9.82
CA VAL A 162 38.82 12.72 -11.11
C VAL A 162 38.22 13.63 -12.22
N GLY A 163 37.02 14.18 -12.01
CA GLY A 163 36.35 15.06 -12.97
C GLY A 163 35.68 14.32 -14.13
N ILE A 164 35.36 13.03 -13.96
CA ILE A 164 34.74 12.18 -14.97
C ILE A 164 33.28 11.88 -14.60
N VAL A 165 32.44 11.66 -15.62
CA VAL A 165 31.04 11.26 -15.43
C VAL A 165 30.96 9.74 -15.39
N PRO A 166 30.28 9.13 -14.40
CA PRO A 166 30.15 7.68 -14.33
C PRO A 166 29.37 7.12 -15.54
N PRO A 167 29.70 5.91 -16.01
CA PRO A 167 28.94 5.22 -17.05
C PRO A 167 27.48 4.99 -16.63
N LYS A 168 26.55 5.05 -17.59
CA LYS A 168 25.09 4.98 -17.30
C LYS A 168 24.48 3.59 -17.41
N GLY A 169 25.21 2.61 -17.93
CA GLY A 169 24.73 1.25 -18.10
C GLY A 169 25.72 0.36 -18.84
N CYS A 170 25.51 -0.96 -18.73
CA CYS A 170 26.31 -1.99 -19.38
C CYS A 170 25.48 -2.75 -20.41
N LEU A 171 26.14 -3.33 -21.40
CA LEU A 171 25.53 -4.24 -22.37
C LEU A 171 26.22 -5.61 -22.29
N LEU A 172 25.48 -6.63 -21.89
CA LEU A 172 25.96 -8.03 -21.89
C LEU A 172 25.66 -8.68 -23.25
N TYR A 173 26.69 -9.08 -23.99
CA TYR A 173 26.56 -9.74 -25.30
C TYR A 173 27.43 -11.01 -25.39
N GLY A 174 27.20 -11.86 -26.40
CA GLY A 174 27.88 -13.16 -26.55
C GLY A 174 27.01 -14.29 -27.12
N PRO A 175 27.56 -15.51 -27.29
CA PRO A 175 26.80 -16.70 -27.69
C PRO A 175 25.67 -17.06 -26.70
N PRO A 176 24.59 -17.74 -27.13
CA PRO A 176 23.56 -18.24 -26.22
C PRO A 176 24.15 -19.28 -25.24
N GLY A 177 23.65 -19.32 -24.00
CA GLY A 177 24.11 -20.27 -22.97
C GLY A 177 25.33 -19.84 -22.15
N THR A 178 25.84 -18.62 -22.33
CA THR A 178 27.02 -18.08 -21.63
C THR A 178 26.72 -17.41 -20.27
N GLY A 179 25.52 -17.61 -19.71
CA GLY A 179 25.19 -17.12 -18.36
C GLY A 179 24.77 -15.64 -18.26
N LYS A 180 24.50 -14.94 -19.37
CA LYS A 180 24.12 -13.51 -19.33
C LYS A 180 22.89 -13.18 -18.49
N THR A 181 21.88 -14.05 -18.50
CA THR A 181 20.67 -13.88 -17.69
C THR A 181 20.91 -14.22 -16.21
N LEU A 182 21.91 -15.06 -15.91
CA LEU A 182 22.29 -15.39 -14.54
C LEU A 182 23.16 -14.30 -13.90
N LEU A 183 23.84 -13.49 -14.73
CA LEU A 183 24.60 -12.31 -14.28
C LEU A 183 23.74 -11.06 -14.06
N ALA A 184 22.53 -11.03 -14.61
CA ALA A 184 21.64 -9.87 -14.61
C ALA A 184 20.76 -9.80 -13.35
#